data_AF-A0A138ZZA8-F1
#
_entry.id   AF-A0A138ZZA8-F1
#
_cell.length_a   1.000
_cell.length_b   1.000
_cell.length_c   1.000
_cell.angle_alpha   90.00
_cell.angle_beta   90.00
_cell.angle_gamma   90.00
#
_symmetry.space_group_name_H-M   'P 1'
#
loop_
_entity.id
_entity.type
_entity.pdbx_description
1 polymer ?
#
loop_
_entity_poly.entity_id
_entity_poly.type
_entity_poly.pdbx_seq_one_letter_code
_entity_poly.pdbx_strand_id
1 'polypeptide(L)'
;MTLKVNLDGTIEVHDNGKFLWERDESLAMAVDALFVDLPEEEMFSLEHTELAEGASPLERYSKRWSRHLAKLMALTPLDITSRFWGAPREKTSVLYRDAFGFRKIAVVLSRNGKVVGFDTEGGSVVWSVHLGGEQFEGRRLEILRSTAVKFPPILAVVGNSGQSATTIRLLNGITGEDFTADTDPFKQATTTVDAKVASIIKLPIEEPHERTHVLALLDTDSKVHLFPNTAETRAAFAEFSPSYYFYEQNQNNGLLGRQAVIDDNDGAVIDTRETWRVNFAPGESITVLGTPWNGRVASVGRVLGNRSVLYKYLNPNLLAVATHRKTPQPQASLYLVDTVKGAVQYAASYSVGADAESQPNYGHHLVQWENVVLFSYWNSGGFEKRDDDRVEPPPIEPAQEGGEKKRKRRRRRRDTRAKAQELVVLEVFESEFVDKRIESRNFSSFENGEPYVAAQAYVFPSAISSVGVTQTHAGITTREVLFGLPSGQIVGVNKKQLDPRRPIGNPSADDKEEGLLPYNPLIALNPKDVANYYLKVLGIEHIVSSPAFLESTSLVLGYGLDLFYTRRNPSKTFDVLSEDFNRVALLGTIAALVVGIAVGRHIVRDNDRDCFLRDATI
;
A
#
# COMPACT_ATOMS: atom_id res chain seq x y z
N MET A 1 -41.26 11.79 19.40
CA MET A 1 -39.98 11.49 18.75
C MET A 1 -38.84 12.34 19.33
N THR A 2 -37.79 11.71 19.84
CA THR A 2 -36.58 12.34 20.39
C THR A 2 -35.36 11.77 19.69
N LEU A 3 -34.46 12.63 19.24
CA LEU A 3 -33.19 12.26 18.61
C LEU A 3 -32.05 12.55 19.59
N LYS A 4 -31.21 11.56 19.87
CA LYS A 4 -30.01 11.67 20.70
C LYS A 4 -28.78 11.49 19.83
N VAL A 5 -27.79 12.35 20.03
CA VAL A 5 -26.46 12.21 19.40
C VAL A 5 -25.46 11.97 20.52
N ASN A 6 -24.85 10.80 20.52
CA ASN A 6 -23.84 10.41 21.50
C ASN A 6 -22.47 10.98 21.11
N LEU A 7 -21.57 11.10 22.08
CA LEU A 7 -20.20 11.61 21.88
C LEU A 7 -19.38 10.74 20.91
N ASP A 8 -19.70 9.46 20.83
CA ASP A 8 -19.05 8.50 19.94
C ASP A 8 -19.49 8.66 18.47
N GLY A 9 -20.45 9.54 18.17
CA GLY A 9 -20.99 9.80 16.83
C GLY A 9 -22.23 8.98 16.48
N THR A 10 -22.76 8.17 17.40
CA THR A 10 -24.01 7.42 17.15
C THR A 10 -25.24 8.31 17.32
N ILE A 11 -26.19 8.13 16.40
CA ILE A 11 -27.49 8.81 16.39
C ILE A 11 -28.55 7.77 16.74
N GLU A 12 -29.24 7.99 17.85
CA GLU A 12 -30.36 7.16 18.30
C GLU A 12 -31.66 7.94 18.16
N VAL A 13 -32.68 7.28 17.58
CA VAL A 13 -34.03 7.83 17.48
C VAL A 13 -34.98 7.02 18.30
N HIS A 14 -35.71 7.70 19.18
CA HIS A 14 -36.76 7.11 20.01
C HIS A 14 -38.11 7.76 19.70
N ASP A 15 -39.18 6.96 19.71
CA ASP A 15 -40.55 7.45 19.67
C ASP A 15 -41.29 7.13 20.98
N ASN A 16 -41.84 8.16 21.63
CA ASN A 16 -42.49 8.06 22.94
C ASN A 16 -41.68 7.25 23.99
N GLY A 17 -40.36 7.38 23.98
CA GLY A 17 -39.44 6.64 24.86
C GLY A 17 -39.01 5.26 24.37
N LYS A 18 -39.59 4.72 23.29
CA LYS A 18 -39.20 3.44 22.67
C LYS A 18 -38.16 3.65 21.59
N PHE A 19 -37.06 2.88 21.63
CA PHE A 19 -36.03 2.86 20.58
C PHE A 19 -36.62 2.46 19.22
N LEU A 20 -36.27 3.19 18.16
CA LEU A 20 -36.70 2.94 16.79
C LEU A 20 -35.54 2.41 15.93
N TRP A 21 -34.45 3.16 15.86
CA TRP A 21 -33.23 2.81 15.14
C TRP A 21 -32.02 3.56 15.68
N GLU A 22 -30.85 3.04 15.37
CA GLU A 22 -29.53 3.63 15.62
C GLU A 22 -28.77 3.71 14.30
N ARG A 23 -27.99 4.77 14.13
CA ARG A 23 -27.07 4.93 13.00
C ARG A 23 -25.75 5.49 13.50
N ASP A 24 -24.67 4.82 13.15
CA ASP A 24 -23.33 5.26 13.47
C ASP A 24 -22.81 6.21 12.39
N GLU A 25 -22.61 7.48 12.72
CA GLU A 25 -22.04 8.50 11.81
C GLU A 25 -20.57 8.79 12.13
N SER A 26 -19.95 8.10 13.11
CA SER A 26 -18.54 8.35 13.46
C SER A 26 -17.61 8.11 12.28
N LEU A 27 -17.95 7.13 11.45
CA LEU A 27 -17.17 6.63 10.33
C LEU A 27 -17.07 7.62 9.18
N ALA A 28 -17.96 8.63 9.12
CA ALA A 28 -17.88 9.73 8.17
C ALA A 28 -16.63 10.61 8.40
N MET A 29 -15.99 10.47 9.57
CA MET A 29 -14.76 11.18 9.94
C MET A 29 -13.57 10.21 10.03
N ALA A 30 -13.52 9.19 9.17
CA ALA A 30 -12.42 8.22 9.15
C ALA A 30 -11.08 8.91 8.86
N VAL A 31 -10.08 8.67 9.71
CA VAL A 31 -8.73 9.26 9.64
C VAL A 31 -7.70 8.24 9.17
N ASP A 32 -7.82 7.00 9.63
CA ASP A 32 -6.87 5.93 9.28
C ASP A 32 -7.58 4.58 9.23
N ALA A 33 -7.05 3.65 8.44
CA ALA A 33 -7.59 2.30 8.33
C ALA A 33 -6.52 1.26 7.99
N LEU A 34 -6.69 0.06 8.53
CA LEU A 34 -5.78 -1.07 8.29
C LEU A 34 -6.53 -2.40 8.23
N PHE A 35 -5.84 -3.45 7.80
CA PHE A 35 -6.36 -4.81 7.77
C PHE A 35 -5.61 -5.68 8.79
N VAL A 36 -6.36 -6.41 9.60
CA VAL A 36 -5.85 -7.39 10.57
C VAL A 36 -6.14 -8.79 10.05
N ASP A 37 -5.07 -9.59 9.93
CA ASP A 37 -5.20 -10.99 9.55
C ASP A 37 -5.87 -11.81 10.67
N LEU A 38 -6.73 -12.75 10.31
CA LEU A 38 -7.37 -13.65 11.27
C LEU A 38 -6.48 -14.86 11.59
N PRO A 39 -6.66 -15.51 12.76
CA PRO A 39 -5.93 -16.71 13.11
C PRO A 39 -6.40 -17.89 12.26
N GLU A 40 -5.54 -18.91 12.15
CA GLU A 40 -5.90 -20.18 11.51
C GLU A 40 -6.82 -21.00 12.41
N GLU A 41 -7.85 -21.63 11.82
CA GLU A 41 -8.76 -22.54 12.53
C GLU A 41 -8.05 -23.82 12.99
N GLU A 42 -7.05 -24.29 12.24
CA GLU A 42 -6.43 -25.58 12.49
C GLU A 42 -5.43 -25.57 13.66
N MET A 43 -5.59 -26.55 14.57
CA MET A 43 -4.68 -26.87 15.68
C MET A 43 -3.22 -27.12 15.25
N PHE A 44 -2.94 -27.39 13.96
CA PHE A 44 -1.58 -27.65 13.46
C PHE A 44 -0.64 -26.48 13.65
N SER A 45 -1.17 -25.27 13.63
CA SER A 45 -0.41 -24.06 13.86
C SER A 45 0.20 -24.09 15.27
N LEU A 46 -0.62 -24.30 16.32
CA LEU A 46 -0.21 -24.37 17.73
C LEU A 46 0.81 -25.48 17.96
N GLU A 47 0.58 -26.64 17.35
CA GLU A 47 1.43 -27.82 17.48
C GLU A 47 2.76 -27.74 16.70
N HIS A 48 2.84 -26.97 15.61
CA HIS A 48 4.12 -26.73 14.91
C HIS A 48 5.07 -25.88 15.75
N THR A 49 4.53 -24.92 16.50
CA THR A 49 5.30 -24.16 17.49
C THR A 49 5.67 -24.96 18.75
N GLU A 50 5.02 -26.11 19.01
CA GLU A 50 5.42 -27.04 20.08
C GLU A 50 6.52 -28.03 19.64
N LEU A 51 6.86 -28.06 18.35
CA LEU A 51 7.92 -28.93 17.81
C LEU A 51 9.34 -28.36 18.00
N ALA A 52 9.50 -27.20 18.63
CA ALA A 52 10.81 -26.61 18.93
C ALA A 52 10.85 -25.98 20.32
N GLU A 53 11.33 -26.75 21.30
CA GLU A 53 12.62 -26.57 22.00
C GLU A 53 12.94 -27.88 22.75
N GLY A 54 14.15 -28.43 22.60
CA GLY A 54 14.64 -29.56 23.42
C GLY A 54 14.23 -31.01 23.08
N ALA A 55 13.18 -31.27 22.29
CA ALA A 55 12.72 -32.65 22.04
C ALA A 55 13.61 -33.43 21.04
N SER A 56 13.82 -34.72 21.30
CA SER A 56 14.65 -35.61 20.46
C SER A 56 13.97 -35.94 19.11
N PRO A 57 14.71 -36.32 18.05
CA PRO A 57 14.13 -36.67 16.75
C PRO A 57 13.08 -37.79 16.81
N LEU A 58 13.28 -38.78 17.69
CA LEU A 58 12.38 -39.92 17.85
C LEU A 58 11.05 -39.51 18.50
N GLU A 59 11.09 -38.65 19.51
CA GLU A 59 9.89 -38.09 20.15
C GLU A 59 9.07 -37.27 19.16
N ARG A 60 9.72 -36.46 18.33
CA ARG A 60 9.06 -35.70 17.26
C ARG A 60 8.38 -36.62 16.25
N TYR A 61 9.04 -37.72 15.88
CA TYR A 61 8.48 -38.71 14.97
C TYR A 61 7.29 -39.44 15.57
N SER A 62 7.38 -39.88 16.84
CA SER A 62 6.29 -40.53 17.57
C SER A 62 5.07 -39.61 17.70
N LYS A 63 5.28 -38.36 18.15
CA LYS A 63 4.24 -37.32 18.22
C LYS A 63 3.64 -37.01 16.84
N ARG A 64 4.44 -37.07 15.77
CA ARG A 64 3.92 -36.92 14.40
C ARG A 64 3.00 -38.09 14.02
N TRP A 65 3.39 -39.33 14.32
CA TRP A 65 2.60 -40.52 14.00
C TRP A 65 1.28 -40.59 14.76
N SER A 66 1.30 -40.38 16.08
CA SER A 66 0.08 -40.38 16.89
C SER A 66 -0.92 -39.33 16.40
N ARG A 67 -0.43 -38.15 15.99
CA ARG A 67 -1.26 -37.09 15.41
C ARG A 67 -1.86 -37.48 14.07
N HIS A 68 -1.06 -38.02 13.14
CA HIS A 68 -1.61 -38.47 11.85
C HIS A 68 -2.65 -39.58 12.02
N LEU A 69 -2.45 -40.48 12.98
CA LEU A 69 -3.42 -41.50 13.33
C LEU A 69 -4.69 -40.90 13.94
N ALA A 70 -4.57 -39.95 14.86
CA ALA A 70 -5.71 -39.25 15.44
C ALA A 70 -6.54 -38.52 14.38
N LYS A 71 -5.89 -37.86 13.39
CA LYS A 71 -6.58 -37.25 12.25
C LYS A 71 -7.30 -38.29 11.39
N LEU A 72 -6.66 -39.42 11.13
CA LEU A 72 -7.24 -40.48 10.33
C LEU A 72 -8.51 -41.03 10.99
N MET A 73 -8.48 -41.17 12.32
CA MET A 73 -9.63 -41.61 13.12
C MET A 73 -10.72 -40.53 13.21
N ALA A 74 -10.36 -39.25 13.13
CA ALA A 74 -11.29 -38.12 13.15
C ALA A 74 -11.95 -37.84 11.78
N LEU A 75 -11.42 -38.39 10.68
CA LEU A 75 -12.02 -38.24 9.35
C LEU A 75 -13.36 -38.97 9.27
N THR A 76 -14.45 -38.24 9.12
CA THR A 76 -15.76 -38.83 8.86
C THR A 76 -16.02 -39.00 7.36
N PRO A 77 -16.86 -39.96 6.93
CA PRO A 77 -17.32 -40.03 5.53
C PRO A 77 -18.00 -38.73 5.05
N LEU A 78 -18.60 -37.98 5.97
CA LEU A 78 -19.20 -36.68 5.70
C LEU A 78 -18.13 -35.61 5.41
N ASP A 79 -16.98 -35.64 6.08
CA ASP A 79 -15.84 -34.75 5.77
C ASP A 79 -15.26 -35.03 4.37
N ILE A 80 -15.22 -36.30 3.97
CA ILE A 80 -14.73 -36.69 2.65
C ILE A 80 -15.70 -36.18 1.58
N THR A 81 -17.00 -36.46 1.74
CA THR A 81 -18.02 -36.05 0.76
C THR A 81 -18.20 -34.54 0.67
N SER A 82 -18.17 -33.82 1.81
CA SER A 82 -18.26 -32.35 1.85
C SER A 82 -17.07 -31.66 1.20
N ARG A 83 -15.85 -32.21 1.30
CA ARG A 83 -14.65 -31.71 0.60
C ARG A 83 -14.71 -31.90 -0.91
N PHE A 84 -15.40 -32.94 -1.40
CA PHE A 84 -15.55 -33.19 -2.84
C PHE A 84 -16.72 -32.43 -3.49
N TRP A 85 -17.83 -32.28 -2.77
CA TRP A 85 -19.05 -31.68 -3.31
C TRP A 85 -19.32 -30.24 -2.85
N GLY A 86 -18.49 -29.69 -1.95
CA GLY A 86 -18.60 -28.33 -1.46
C GLY A 86 -19.87 -28.14 -0.63
N ALA A 87 -19.92 -28.75 0.56
CA ALA A 87 -20.99 -28.43 1.49
C ALA A 87 -20.87 -26.96 1.93
N PRO A 88 -21.99 -26.22 2.06
CA PRO A 88 -21.97 -24.88 2.61
C PRO A 88 -21.41 -24.94 4.04
N ARG A 89 -20.31 -24.20 4.30
CA ARG A 89 -19.80 -24.03 5.65
C ARG A 89 -20.84 -23.26 6.46
N GLU A 90 -21.26 -23.82 7.58
CA GLU A 90 -22.03 -23.06 8.56
C GLU A 90 -21.15 -21.91 9.07
N LYS A 91 -21.73 -20.70 9.15
CA LYS A 91 -21.05 -19.54 9.73
C LYS A 91 -20.84 -19.82 11.22
N THR A 92 -19.63 -20.25 11.58
CA THR A 92 -19.22 -20.32 12.98
C THR A 92 -19.14 -18.90 13.55
N SER A 93 -19.49 -18.74 14.83
CA SER A 93 -19.40 -17.44 15.53
C SER A 93 -17.95 -17.02 15.81
N VAL A 94 -16.98 -17.91 15.58
CA VAL A 94 -15.57 -17.68 15.83
C VAL A 94 -14.88 -17.18 14.55
N LEU A 95 -14.07 -16.13 14.69
CA LEU A 95 -13.40 -15.47 13.58
C LEU A 95 -12.10 -16.20 13.23
N TYR A 96 -12.12 -16.99 12.16
CA TYR A 96 -10.95 -17.63 11.59
C TYR A 96 -10.70 -17.16 10.17
N ARG A 97 -9.43 -17.18 9.76
CA ARG A 97 -9.04 -16.89 8.39
C ARG A 97 -9.54 -17.98 7.45
N ASP A 98 -9.87 -17.58 6.23
CA ASP A 98 -10.11 -18.50 5.13
C ASP A 98 -8.79 -18.99 4.51
N ALA A 99 -8.86 -20.03 3.66
CA ALA A 99 -7.69 -20.62 3.01
C ALA A 99 -6.97 -19.65 2.05
N PHE A 100 -7.69 -18.67 1.49
CA PHE A 100 -7.16 -17.72 0.52
C PHE A 100 -6.76 -16.37 1.15
N GLY A 101 -7.03 -16.17 2.44
CA GLY A 101 -6.74 -14.92 3.15
C GLY A 101 -7.59 -13.74 2.68
N PHE A 102 -8.80 -13.99 2.18
CA PHE A 102 -9.78 -12.96 1.85
C PHE A 102 -10.47 -12.39 3.09
N ARG A 103 -10.67 -13.23 4.11
CA ARG A 103 -11.33 -12.86 5.36
C ARG A 103 -10.32 -12.31 6.36
N LYS A 104 -10.41 -11.01 6.55
CA LYS A 104 -9.66 -10.17 7.50
C LYS A 104 -10.62 -9.27 8.27
N ILE A 105 -10.13 -8.65 9.34
CA ILE A 105 -10.83 -7.55 10.00
C ILE A 105 -10.30 -6.24 9.43
N ALA A 106 -11.14 -5.47 8.75
CA ALA A 106 -10.82 -4.11 8.35
C ALA A 106 -11.12 -3.18 9.54
N VAL A 107 -10.10 -2.53 10.08
CA VAL A 107 -10.22 -1.65 11.25
C VAL A 107 -10.13 -0.21 10.78
N VAL A 108 -11.09 0.61 11.21
CA VAL A 108 -11.20 2.03 10.84
C VAL A 108 -11.19 2.88 12.10
N LEU A 109 -10.34 3.89 12.14
CA LEU A 109 -10.27 4.90 13.19
C LEU A 109 -10.93 6.18 12.74
N SER A 110 -11.88 6.65 13.54
CA SER A 110 -12.58 7.92 13.37
C SER A 110 -11.86 9.03 14.14
N ARG A 111 -11.95 10.29 13.67
CA ARG A 111 -11.33 11.45 14.32
C ARG A 111 -11.78 11.63 15.77
N ASN A 112 -13.03 11.31 16.08
CA ASN A 112 -13.58 11.35 17.44
C ASN A 112 -13.11 10.21 18.36
N GLY A 113 -12.14 9.39 17.94
CA GLY A 113 -11.60 8.31 18.77
C GLY A 113 -12.40 7.02 18.77
N LYS A 114 -13.41 6.88 17.90
CA LYS A 114 -14.10 5.61 17.69
C LYS A 114 -13.35 4.71 16.73
N VAL A 115 -13.15 3.45 17.12
CA VAL A 115 -12.48 2.41 16.34
C VAL A 115 -13.48 1.29 16.08
N VAL A 116 -13.65 0.94 14.81
CA VAL A 116 -14.61 -0.08 14.39
C VAL A 116 -13.91 -1.14 13.56
N GLY A 117 -14.11 -2.41 13.91
CA GLY A 117 -13.62 -3.57 13.17
C GLY A 117 -14.73 -4.21 12.34
N PHE A 118 -14.54 -4.32 11.02
CA PHE A 118 -15.47 -4.94 10.08
C PHE A 118 -14.96 -6.29 9.60
N ASP A 119 -15.83 -7.29 9.54
CA ASP A 119 -15.53 -8.53 8.81
C ASP A 119 -15.56 -8.24 7.30
N THR A 120 -14.45 -8.45 6.61
CA THR A 120 -14.35 -8.22 5.16
C THR A 120 -15.16 -9.23 4.33
N GLU A 121 -15.54 -10.38 4.87
CA GLU A 121 -16.41 -11.34 4.17
C GLU A 121 -17.88 -10.91 4.26
N GLY A 122 -18.34 -10.54 5.46
CA GLY A 122 -19.74 -10.22 5.73
C GLY A 122 -20.12 -8.74 5.67
N GLY A 123 -19.14 -7.84 5.77
CA GLY A 123 -19.35 -6.40 5.95
C GLY A 123 -19.93 -6.00 7.31
N SER A 124 -20.16 -6.96 8.22
CA SER A 124 -20.73 -6.72 9.54
C SER A 124 -19.67 -6.16 10.50
N VAL A 125 -20.10 -5.27 11.39
CA VAL A 125 -19.29 -4.82 12.52
C VAL A 125 -19.08 -6.01 13.47
N VAL A 126 -17.81 -6.33 13.74
CA VAL A 126 -17.40 -7.38 14.67
C VAL A 126 -17.33 -6.81 16.08
N TRP A 127 -16.66 -5.66 16.22
CA TRP A 127 -16.50 -4.94 17.48
C TRP A 127 -16.41 -3.44 17.18
N SER A 128 -16.78 -2.64 18.18
CA SER A 128 -16.71 -1.18 18.13
C SER A 128 -16.31 -0.68 19.51
N VAL A 129 -15.25 0.11 19.57
CA VAL A 129 -14.72 0.67 20.81
C VAL A 129 -14.49 2.15 20.65
N HIS A 130 -14.90 2.93 21.65
CA HIS A 130 -14.65 4.36 21.71
C HIS A 130 -13.62 4.66 22.79
N LEU A 131 -12.51 5.30 22.40
CA LEU A 131 -11.28 5.31 23.22
C LEU A 131 -11.22 6.42 24.28
N GLY A 132 -12.26 7.23 24.45
CA GLY A 132 -12.36 8.25 25.49
C GLY A 132 -12.98 9.54 24.99
N GLY A 133 -13.64 10.29 25.89
CA GLY A 133 -14.54 11.42 25.60
C GLY A 133 -13.91 12.66 24.95
N GLU A 134 -14.58 13.82 25.04
CA GLU A 134 -14.43 15.04 24.20
C GLU A 134 -13.00 15.52 23.81
N GLN A 135 -11.93 15.08 24.49
CA GLN A 135 -10.56 15.53 24.25
C GLN A 135 -9.65 14.57 23.49
N PHE A 136 -10.08 13.34 23.18
CA PHE A 136 -9.27 12.40 22.40
C PHE A 136 -9.52 12.57 20.89
N GLU A 137 -8.46 12.87 20.14
CA GLU A 137 -8.51 12.95 18.68
C GLU A 137 -7.68 11.82 18.06
N GLY A 138 -8.35 10.91 17.35
CA GLY A 138 -7.71 9.79 16.67
C GLY A 138 -6.81 10.24 15.53
N ARG A 139 -5.58 9.69 15.46
CA ARG A 139 -4.58 10.11 14.46
C ARG A 139 -4.02 8.98 13.62
N ARG A 140 -3.66 7.85 14.22
CA ARG A 140 -2.93 6.77 13.54
C ARG A 140 -3.29 5.41 14.12
N LEU A 141 -3.44 4.42 13.25
CA LEU A 141 -3.51 3.01 13.61
C LEU A 141 -2.22 2.31 13.16
N GLU A 142 -1.60 1.53 14.04
CA GLU A 142 -0.41 0.75 13.71
C GLU A 142 -0.49 -0.67 14.27
N ILE A 143 -0.11 -1.66 13.45
CA ILE A 143 -0.07 -3.07 13.88
C ILE A 143 1.27 -3.32 14.58
N LEU A 144 1.26 -3.44 15.91
CA LEU A 144 2.47 -3.75 16.68
C LEU A 144 2.84 -5.22 16.60
N ARG A 145 1.84 -6.09 16.49
CA ARG A 145 2.04 -7.54 16.36
C ARG A 145 1.00 -8.09 15.41
N SER A 146 1.46 -8.74 14.34
CA SER A 146 0.58 -9.47 13.44
C SER A 146 0.10 -10.76 14.09
N THR A 147 -1.03 -11.29 13.62
CA THR A 147 -1.59 -12.54 14.12
C THR A 147 -0.58 -13.67 13.95
N ALA A 148 -0.16 -14.23 15.07
CA ALA A 148 0.64 -15.43 15.12
C ALA A 148 -0.12 -16.50 15.89
N VAL A 149 0.26 -17.74 15.65
CA VAL A 149 -0.35 -18.92 16.27
C VAL A 149 -0.57 -18.79 17.78
N LYS A 150 0.46 -18.34 18.51
CA LYS A 150 0.45 -18.24 19.97
C LYS A 150 0.00 -16.87 20.49
N PHE A 151 -0.05 -15.86 19.62
CA PHE A 151 -0.15 -14.47 20.03
C PHE A 151 -1.22 -13.73 19.24
N PRO A 152 -2.24 -13.14 19.92
CA PRO A 152 -3.24 -12.35 19.22
C PRO A 152 -2.62 -11.08 18.60
N PRO A 153 -3.21 -10.55 17.52
CA PRO A 153 -2.76 -9.31 16.94
C PRO A 153 -2.97 -8.15 17.92
N ILE A 154 -1.98 -7.27 18.03
CA ILE A 154 -2.06 -6.07 18.87
C ILE A 154 -2.02 -4.84 17.97
N LEU A 155 -2.99 -3.96 18.18
CA LEU A 155 -3.09 -2.67 17.52
C LEU A 155 -2.73 -1.56 18.51
N ALA A 156 -1.89 -0.63 18.07
CA ALA A 156 -1.70 0.64 18.75
C ALA A 156 -2.59 1.70 18.09
N VAL A 157 -3.47 2.28 18.88
CA VAL A 157 -4.27 3.44 18.49
C VAL A 157 -3.62 4.67 19.10
N VAL A 158 -3.09 5.55 18.25
CA VAL A 158 -2.43 6.77 18.67
C VAL A 158 -3.34 7.95 18.40
N GLY A 159 -3.58 8.76 19.43
CA GLY A 159 -4.35 9.99 19.32
C GLY A 159 -3.82 11.07 20.25
N ASN A 160 -4.24 12.30 19.99
CA ASN A 160 -3.91 13.43 20.84
C ASN A 160 -4.90 13.48 22.00
N SER A 161 -4.41 13.78 23.20
CA SER A 161 -5.22 14.04 24.39
C SER A 161 -4.99 15.49 24.82
N GLY A 162 -5.95 16.36 24.50
CA GLY A 162 -5.81 17.81 24.70
C GLY A 162 -4.76 18.45 23.78
N GLN A 163 -4.10 19.53 24.24
CA GLN A 163 -3.20 20.33 23.40
C GLN A 163 -1.73 19.84 23.37
N SER A 164 -1.31 19.08 24.37
CA SER A 164 0.12 18.82 24.62
C SER A 164 0.49 17.37 24.90
N ALA A 165 -0.48 16.46 25.02
CA ALA A 165 -0.21 15.06 25.32
C ALA A 165 -0.67 14.14 24.18
N THR A 166 0.03 13.02 24.02
CA THR A 166 -0.31 11.97 23.06
C THR A 166 -0.63 10.71 23.84
N THR A 167 -1.80 10.12 23.59
CA THR A 167 -2.24 8.89 24.24
C THR A 167 -2.18 7.74 23.24
N ILE A 168 -1.59 6.64 23.69
CA ILE A 168 -1.51 5.38 22.96
C ILE A 168 -2.34 4.35 23.70
N ARG A 169 -3.29 3.73 22.99
CA ARG A 169 -4.13 2.67 23.52
C ARG A 169 -3.89 1.37 22.76
N LEU A 170 -3.61 0.30 23.48
CA LEU A 170 -3.38 -1.03 22.93
C LEU A 170 -4.67 -1.82 22.91
N LEU A 171 -5.05 -2.31 21.74
CA LEU A 171 -6.25 -3.12 21.54
C LEU A 171 -5.87 -4.48 20.96
N ASN A 172 -6.59 -5.52 21.39
CA ASN A 172 -6.60 -6.79 20.69
C ASN A 172 -7.32 -6.62 19.34
N GLY A 173 -6.63 -6.88 18.23
CA GLY A 173 -7.18 -6.67 16.89
C GLY A 173 -8.37 -7.57 16.52
N ILE A 174 -8.60 -8.67 17.26
CA ILE A 174 -9.71 -9.60 17.02
C ILE A 174 -10.93 -9.24 17.86
N THR A 175 -10.75 -8.93 19.15
CA THR A 175 -11.86 -8.69 20.08
C THR A 175 -12.20 -7.21 20.25
N GLY A 176 -11.25 -6.31 19.95
CA GLY A 176 -11.37 -4.88 20.23
C GLY A 176 -11.12 -4.53 21.71
N GLU A 177 -10.90 -5.51 22.59
CA GLU A 177 -10.68 -5.25 24.01
C GLU A 177 -9.28 -4.68 24.28
N ASP A 178 -9.18 -3.96 25.40
CA ASP A 178 -7.91 -3.43 25.88
C ASP A 178 -6.90 -4.54 26.11
N PHE A 179 -5.71 -4.40 25.52
CA PHE A 179 -4.62 -5.34 25.73
C PHE A 179 -3.79 -4.90 26.94
N THR A 180 -3.73 -5.75 27.97
CA THR A 180 -2.81 -5.63 29.09
C THR A 180 -1.86 -6.81 29.07
N ALA A 181 -0.55 -6.58 29.23
CA ALA A 181 0.39 -7.68 29.36
C ALA A 181 0.25 -8.31 30.76
N ASP A 182 0.14 -9.63 30.84
CA ASP A 182 0.03 -10.35 32.13
C ASP A 182 1.32 -10.29 32.95
N THR A 183 2.46 -10.05 32.28
CA THR A 183 3.81 -10.15 32.85
C THR A 183 4.55 -8.82 33.01
N ASP A 184 4.08 -7.74 32.37
CA ASP A 184 4.75 -6.43 32.38
C ASP A 184 3.83 -5.31 32.93
N PRO A 185 4.06 -4.81 34.15
CA PRO A 185 3.26 -3.74 34.75
C PRO A 185 3.42 -2.37 34.05
N PHE A 186 4.43 -2.21 33.18
CA PHE A 186 4.64 -0.99 32.39
C PHE A 186 3.88 -1.00 31.06
N LYS A 187 3.33 -2.15 30.64
CA LYS A 187 2.41 -2.27 29.50
C LYS A 187 0.97 -2.15 29.96
N GLN A 188 0.62 -0.94 30.35
CA GLN A 188 -0.79 -0.58 30.55
C GLN A 188 -1.48 -0.49 29.19
N ALA A 189 -2.77 -0.86 29.17
CA ALA A 189 -3.58 -0.74 27.97
C ALA A 189 -3.61 0.68 27.41
N THR A 190 -3.45 1.69 28.28
CA THR A 190 -3.33 3.09 27.89
C THR A 190 -2.06 3.69 28.47
N THR A 191 -1.26 4.32 27.61
CA THR A 191 -0.06 5.07 28.02
C THR A 191 -0.15 6.47 27.45
N THR A 192 0.08 7.48 28.29
CA THR A 192 0.13 8.87 27.87
C THR A 192 1.57 9.35 27.88
N VAL A 193 1.97 9.97 26.78
CA VAL A 193 3.25 10.65 26.63
C VAL A 193 2.96 12.14 26.75
N ASP A 194 3.63 12.81 27.69
CA ASP A 194 3.49 14.26 27.96
C ASP A 194 4.20 15.11 26.90
N ALA A 195 3.96 14.79 25.62
CA ALA A 195 4.57 15.41 24.46
C ALA A 195 3.61 15.34 23.27
N LYS A 196 3.68 16.35 22.39
CA LYS A 196 2.86 16.39 21.19
C LYS A 196 3.61 15.74 20.05
N VAL A 197 3.26 14.50 19.74
CA VAL A 197 3.93 13.75 18.68
C VAL A 197 3.66 14.41 17.33
N ALA A 198 4.69 14.60 16.51
CA ALA A 198 4.65 15.07 15.13
C ALA A 198 4.65 13.90 14.13
N SER A 199 5.37 12.81 14.38
CA SER A 199 5.37 11.63 13.52
C SER A 199 5.59 10.34 14.29
N ILE A 200 5.03 9.24 13.76
CA ILE A 200 5.06 7.91 14.37
C ILE A 200 5.74 6.96 13.40
N ILE A 201 6.79 6.29 13.84
CA ILE A 201 7.56 5.35 13.02
C ILE A 201 7.61 4.00 13.73
N LYS A 202 7.11 2.96 13.08
CA LYS A 202 7.28 1.58 13.54
C LYS A 202 8.71 1.10 13.27
N LEU A 203 9.40 0.68 14.32
CA LEU A 203 10.78 0.20 14.23
C LEU A 203 10.83 -1.30 13.90
N PRO A 204 11.88 -1.78 13.20
CA PRO A 204 12.10 -3.20 12.92
C PRO A 204 12.72 -3.93 14.14
N ILE A 205 12.35 -3.51 15.35
CA ILE A 205 12.82 -4.08 16.61
C ILE A 205 11.61 -4.73 17.29
N GLU A 206 11.77 -5.97 17.73
CA GLU A 206 10.77 -6.69 18.52
C GLU A 206 11.25 -6.78 19.98
N GLU A 207 10.32 -6.61 20.91
CA GLU A 207 10.57 -6.89 22.32
C GLU A 207 10.59 -8.40 22.59
N PRO A 208 11.47 -8.91 23.48
CA PRO A 208 11.64 -10.35 23.69
C PRO A 208 10.41 -11.09 24.23
N HIS A 209 9.63 -10.49 25.15
CA HIS A 209 8.54 -11.19 25.85
C HIS A 209 7.27 -11.28 25.00
N GLU A 210 6.72 -10.13 24.61
CA GLU A 210 5.46 -10.07 23.87
C GLU A 210 5.63 -10.05 22.35
N ARG A 211 6.87 -9.93 21.84
CA ARG A 211 7.17 -9.81 20.40
C ARG A 211 6.38 -8.70 19.71
N THR A 212 6.13 -7.62 20.44
CA THR A 212 5.55 -6.39 19.91
C THR A 212 6.65 -5.53 19.31
N HIS A 213 6.37 -4.93 18.16
CA HIS A 213 7.25 -3.93 17.58
C HIS A 213 7.26 -2.65 18.39
N VAL A 214 8.42 -2.01 18.45
CA VAL A 214 8.61 -0.72 19.12
C VAL A 214 8.19 0.42 18.19
N LEU A 215 7.49 1.41 18.73
CA LEU A 215 7.22 2.67 18.05
C LEU A 215 8.22 3.75 18.50
N ALA A 216 8.77 4.48 17.54
CA ALA A 216 9.44 5.75 17.76
C ALA A 216 8.43 6.88 17.53
N LEU A 217 8.18 7.66 18.57
CA LEU A 217 7.31 8.81 18.57
C LEU A 217 8.19 10.06 18.55
N LEU A 218 8.09 10.83 17.48
CA LEU A 218 8.88 12.04 17.29
C LEU A 218 8.05 13.22 17.78
N ASP A 219 8.48 13.90 18.84
CA ASP A 219 7.82 15.09 19.39
C ASP A 219 8.08 16.34 18.53
N THR A 220 7.23 17.36 18.68
CA THR A 220 7.40 18.70 18.12
C THR A 220 8.71 19.39 18.50
N ASP A 221 9.33 19.04 19.63
CA ASP A 221 10.67 19.51 20.03
C ASP A 221 11.81 18.70 19.40
N SER A 222 11.52 17.87 18.39
CA SER A 222 12.47 16.98 17.71
C SER A 222 13.14 15.96 18.64
N LYS A 223 12.43 15.48 19.66
CA LYS A 223 12.89 14.43 20.57
C LYS A 223 12.20 13.11 20.24
N VAL A 224 12.89 11.99 20.50
CA VAL A 224 12.32 10.65 20.25
C VAL A 224 11.90 10.02 21.57
N HIS A 225 10.64 9.60 21.63
CA HIS A 225 10.09 8.78 22.71
C HIS A 225 9.84 7.37 22.18
N LEU A 226 10.29 6.35 22.91
CA LEU A 226 10.04 4.96 22.56
C LEU A 226 8.76 4.46 23.23
N PHE A 227 8.01 3.63 22.52
CA PHE A 227 6.85 2.95 23.06
C PHE A 227 6.86 1.46 22.68
N PRO A 228 6.80 0.53 23.65
CA PRO A 228 6.82 0.77 25.10
C PRO A 228 8.20 1.25 25.59
N ASN A 229 8.23 2.07 26.63
CA ASN A 229 9.49 2.60 27.20
C ASN A 229 10.01 1.68 28.32
N THR A 230 10.54 0.51 27.94
CA THR A 230 11.14 -0.45 28.88
C THR A 230 12.67 -0.42 28.81
N ALA A 231 13.35 -0.89 29.85
CA ALA A 231 14.81 -0.98 29.86
C ALA A 231 15.35 -1.86 28.72
N GLU A 232 14.66 -2.96 28.40
CA GLU A 232 14.99 -3.85 27.29
C GLU A 232 14.83 -3.16 25.93
N THR A 233 13.73 -2.42 25.75
CA THR A 233 13.48 -1.65 24.53
C THR A 233 14.54 -0.56 24.31
N ARG A 234 14.93 0.14 25.39
CA ARG A 234 16.01 1.13 25.34
C ARG A 234 17.35 0.50 24.97
N ALA A 235 17.68 -0.67 25.52
CA ALA A 235 18.90 -1.39 25.18
C ALA A 235 18.91 -1.87 23.71
N ALA A 236 17.81 -2.44 23.23
CA ALA A 236 17.68 -2.86 21.84
C ALA A 236 17.73 -1.68 20.85
N PHE A 237 17.08 -0.56 21.21
CA PHE A 237 17.17 0.67 20.43
C PHE A 237 18.58 1.24 20.43
N ALA A 238 19.33 1.10 21.52
CA ALA A 238 20.70 1.61 21.58
C ALA A 238 21.62 0.98 20.53
N GLU A 239 21.50 -0.32 20.32
CA GLU A 239 22.21 -1.04 19.26
C GLU A 239 21.77 -0.59 17.85
N PHE A 240 20.48 -0.28 17.67
CA PHE A 240 19.93 0.14 16.38
C PHE A 240 20.11 1.63 16.06
N SER A 241 20.27 2.48 17.09
CA SER A 241 20.27 3.94 16.98
C SER A 241 21.23 4.53 15.94
N PRO A 242 22.44 4.00 15.69
CA PRO A 242 23.34 4.56 14.68
C PRO A 242 22.78 4.45 13.25
N SER A 243 21.87 3.50 13.01
CA SER A 243 21.21 3.28 11.72
C SER A 243 19.84 3.94 11.63
N TYR A 244 19.37 4.60 12.71
CA TYR A 244 18.06 5.24 12.74
C TYR A 244 18.15 6.70 12.29
N TYR A 245 17.65 6.94 11.08
CA TYR A 245 17.50 8.26 10.49
C TYR A 245 16.03 8.54 10.24
N PHE A 246 15.62 9.79 10.45
CA PHE A 246 14.28 10.25 10.14
C PHE A 246 14.34 11.67 9.61
N TYR A 247 13.22 12.13 9.05
CA TYR A 247 13.10 13.46 8.47
C TYR A 247 11.95 14.22 9.10
N GLU A 248 12.08 15.54 9.14
CA GLU A 248 11.08 16.47 9.63
C GLU A 248 10.89 17.60 8.62
N GLN A 249 9.68 18.16 8.58
CA GLN A 249 9.42 19.37 7.82
C GLN A 249 9.89 20.59 8.62
N ASN A 250 10.71 21.43 7.98
CA ASN A 250 11.18 22.68 8.56
C ASN A 250 10.07 23.75 8.52
N GLN A 251 10.11 24.69 9.48
CA GLN A 251 9.23 25.88 9.52
C GLN A 251 9.30 26.72 8.23
N ASN A 252 10.44 26.69 7.53
CA ASN A 252 10.67 27.40 6.27
C ASN A 252 10.31 26.58 5.02
N ASN A 253 9.41 25.60 5.13
CA ASN A 253 9.03 24.67 4.04
C ASN A 253 10.18 23.83 3.46
N GLY A 254 11.28 23.65 4.18
CA GLY A 254 12.35 22.71 3.82
C GLY A 254 12.16 21.33 4.45
N LEU A 255 13.10 20.43 4.18
CA LEU A 255 13.24 19.15 4.88
C LEU A 255 14.52 19.14 5.72
N LEU A 256 14.43 18.55 6.91
CA LEU A 256 15.54 18.33 7.82
C LEU A 256 15.73 16.84 8.02
N GLY A 257 16.96 16.38 7.89
CA GLY A 257 17.38 15.06 8.31
C GLY A 257 17.88 15.10 9.74
N ARG A 258 17.48 14.11 10.53
CA ARG A 258 17.96 13.93 11.89
C ARG A 258 18.35 12.49 12.14
N GLN A 259 19.21 12.33 13.13
CA GLN A 259 19.63 11.04 13.67
C GLN A 259 19.45 11.06 15.17
N ALA A 260 18.99 9.94 15.73
CA ALA A 260 18.92 9.77 17.17
C ALA A 260 20.32 9.70 17.77
N VAL A 261 20.52 10.39 18.89
CA VAL A 261 21.75 10.39 19.68
C VAL A 261 21.39 9.96 21.08
N ILE A 262 22.00 8.87 21.53
CA ILE A 262 21.80 8.36 22.88
C ILE A 262 22.91 8.91 23.75
N ASP A 263 22.53 9.75 24.70
CA ASP A 263 23.40 10.21 25.77
C ASP A 263 23.43 9.18 26.91
N ASP A 264 24.42 9.27 27.80
CA ASP A 264 24.61 8.39 28.97
C ASP A 264 23.49 8.47 30.03
N ASN A 265 22.46 9.30 29.80
CA ASN A 265 21.28 9.39 30.66
C ASN A 265 20.39 8.15 30.52
N ASP A 266 19.38 8.04 31.37
CA ASP A 266 18.41 6.92 31.43
C ASP A 266 17.75 6.61 30.05
N GLY A 267 17.91 7.42 28.99
CA GLY A 267 17.47 7.07 27.63
C GLY A 267 15.96 6.99 27.45
N ALA A 268 15.20 7.51 28.41
CA ALA A 268 13.74 7.58 28.36
C ALA A 268 13.24 8.57 27.30
N VAL A 269 14.01 9.62 27.04
CA VAL A 269 13.83 10.57 25.96
C VAL A 269 15.17 10.68 25.26
N ILE A 270 15.15 10.52 23.94
CA ILE A 270 16.36 10.45 23.13
C ILE A 270 16.49 11.76 22.36
N ASP A 271 17.64 12.41 22.54
CA ASP A 271 17.98 13.62 21.83
C ASP A 271 18.37 13.32 20.38
N THR A 272 18.33 14.35 19.54
CA THR A 272 18.54 14.17 18.09
C THR A 272 19.49 15.22 17.56
N ARG A 273 20.32 14.81 16.59
CA ARG A 273 21.22 15.70 15.88
C ARG A 273 20.73 15.94 14.45
N GLU A 274 20.78 17.19 14.00
CA GLU A 274 20.59 17.54 12.58
C GLU A 274 21.76 16.98 11.77
N THR A 275 21.46 16.22 10.71
CA THR A 275 22.47 15.63 9.83
C THR A 275 22.55 16.36 8.49
N TRP A 276 21.41 16.76 7.93
CA TRP A 276 21.33 17.48 6.68
C TRP A 276 20.09 18.36 6.62
N ARG A 277 20.10 19.34 5.71
CA ARG A 277 18.97 20.23 5.46
C ARG A 277 18.83 20.49 3.97
N VAL A 278 17.62 20.31 3.45
CA VAL A 278 17.24 20.65 2.07
C VAL A 278 16.26 21.80 2.11
N ASN A 279 16.64 22.92 1.50
CA ASN A 279 15.74 24.03 1.27
C ASN A 279 15.31 24.00 -0.20
N PHE A 280 14.01 24.00 -0.47
CA PHE A 280 13.47 24.07 -1.82
C PHE A 280 13.57 25.48 -2.41
N ALA A 281 13.16 25.68 -3.66
CA ALA A 281 13.33 26.96 -4.31
C ALA A 281 12.53 28.06 -3.58
N PRO A 282 13.00 29.33 -3.58
CA PRO A 282 12.37 30.38 -2.77
C PRO A 282 10.86 30.54 -3.04
N GLY A 283 10.01 30.40 -2.03
CA GLY A 283 8.55 30.53 -2.19
C GLY A 283 7.85 29.25 -2.67
N GLU A 284 8.57 28.13 -2.79
CA GLU A 284 7.95 26.80 -2.82
C GLU A 284 7.50 26.39 -1.40
N SER A 285 6.34 25.74 -1.34
CA SER A 285 5.82 25.08 -0.14
C SER A 285 5.59 23.60 -0.41
N ILE A 286 5.91 22.73 0.56
CA ILE A 286 5.59 21.31 0.47
C ILE A 286 4.06 21.15 0.48
N THR A 287 3.55 20.42 -0.50
CA THR A 287 2.11 20.14 -0.65
C THR A 287 1.79 18.72 -0.23
N VAL A 288 2.58 17.75 -0.71
CA VAL A 288 2.39 16.32 -0.47
C VAL A 288 3.73 15.64 -0.33
N LEU A 289 3.83 14.75 0.65
CA LEU A 289 4.93 13.82 0.83
C LEU A 289 4.47 12.42 0.45
N GLY A 290 5.32 11.68 -0.26
CA GLY A 290 5.08 10.27 -0.56
C GLY A 290 5.35 9.40 0.67
N THR A 291 4.70 8.25 0.77
CA THR A 291 4.98 7.27 1.83
C THR A 291 6.05 6.29 1.36
N PRO A 292 7.21 6.15 2.03
CA PRO A 292 8.23 5.18 1.65
C PRO A 292 7.66 3.78 1.48
N TRP A 293 8.06 3.09 0.40
CA TRP A 293 7.54 1.77 0.10
C TRP A 293 8.16 0.71 1.01
N ASN A 294 7.32 0.02 1.78
CA ASN A 294 7.75 -1.04 2.73
C ASN A 294 7.29 -2.45 2.34
N GLY A 295 6.64 -2.62 1.18
CA GLY A 295 6.17 -3.93 0.73
C GLY A 295 7.21 -4.71 -0.06
N ARG A 296 6.89 -5.96 -0.40
CA ARG A 296 7.81 -6.86 -1.11
C ARG A 296 8.01 -6.45 -2.58
N VAL A 297 9.17 -6.81 -3.11
CA VAL A 297 9.56 -6.62 -4.51
C VAL A 297 9.99 -7.96 -5.08
N ALA A 298 9.26 -8.48 -6.08
CA ALA A 298 9.55 -9.80 -6.64
C ALA A 298 10.81 -9.83 -7.53
N SER A 299 11.08 -8.74 -8.25
CA SER A 299 12.21 -8.65 -9.18
C SER A 299 13.02 -7.38 -8.97
N VAL A 300 14.34 -7.56 -8.85
CA VAL A 300 15.35 -6.51 -8.70
C VAL A 300 15.64 -5.79 -10.03
N GLY A 301 15.37 -6.44 -11.15
CA GLY A 301 15.59 -5.87 -12.49
C GLY A 301 14.40 -6.11 -13.42
N ARG A 302 14.40 -5.39 -14.53
CA ARG A 302 13.44 -5.53 -15.61
C ARG A 302 14.16 -6.06 -16.84
N VAL A 303 13.70 -7.19 -17.37
CA VAL A 303 14.25 -7.79 -18.59
C VAL A 303 13.66 -7.09 -19.80
N LEU A 304 14.52 -6.61 -20.70
CA LEU A 304 14.16 -5.98 -21.97
C LEU A 304 13.95 -7.03 -23.06
N GLY A 305 13.36 -6.65 -24.20
CA GLY A 305 13.12 -7.56 -25.33
C GLY A 305 14.36 -8.31 -25.79
N ASN A 306 15.50 -7.62 -25.88
CA ASN A 306 16.80 -8.21 -26.23
C ASN A 306 17.46 -9.05 -25.10
N ARG A 307 16.71 -9.45 -24.06
CA ARG A 307 17.13 -10.26 -22.88
C ARG A 307 18.11 -9.59 -21.91
N SER A 308 18.42 -8.34 -22.17
CA SER A 308 19.26 -7.55 -21.29
C SER A 308 18.46 -6.98 -20.13
N VAL A 309 19.11 -6.50 -19.06
CA VAL A 309 18.46 -6.17 -17.80
C VAL A 309 18.69 -4.72 -17.40
N LEU A 310 17.60 -3.99 -17.10
CA LEU A 310 17.64 -2.73 -16.37
C LEU A 310 17.42 -2.97 -14.88
N TYR A 311 18.41 -2.66 -14.05
CA TYR A 311 18.30 -2.81 -12.60
C TYR A 311 17.50 -1.67 -11.98
N LYS A 312 16.49 -2.02 -11.17
CA LYS A 312 15.63 -1.05 -10.49
C LYS A 312 16.40 -0.39 -9.35
N TYR A 313 16.24 0.91 -9.19
CA TYR A 313 16.77 1.60 -8.02
C TYR A 313 15.83 1.41 -6.82
N LEU A 314 16.15 0.45 -5.95
CA LEU A 314 15.33 0.05 -4.80
C LEU A 314 15.86 0.66 -3.50
N ASN A 315 15.73 1.98 -3.36
CA ASN A 315 16.12 2.69 -2.15
C ASN A 315 14.91 2.79 -1.18
N PRO A 316 14.93 2.11 -0.01
CA PRO A 316 13.83 2.17 0.96
C PRO A 316 13.72 3.56 1.63
N ASN A 317 14.77 4.38 1.55
CA ASN A 317 14.86 5.72 2.11
C ASN A 317 14.61 6.82 1.07
N LEU A 318 14.07 6.47 -0.10
CA LEU A 318 13.71 7.45 -1.12
C LEU A 318 12.34 8.06 -0.81
N LEU A 319 12.31 9.39 -0.73
CA LEU A 319 11.11 10.16 -0.48
C LEU A 319 10.79 11.04 -1.69
N ALA A 320 9.65 10.80 -2.31
CA ALA A 320 9.08 11.74 -3.26
C ALA A 320 8.44 12.93 -2.51
N VAL A 321 8.73 14.15 -2.96
CA VAL A 321 8.26 15.40 -2.36
C VAL A 321 7.67 16.28 -3.45
N ALA A 322 6.38 16.60 -3.34
CA ALA A 322 5.71 17.53 -4.22
C ALA A 322 5.62 18.90 -3.56
N THR A 323 6.06 19.94 -4.27
CA THR A 323 6.00 21.32 -3.82
C THR A 323 5.20 22.18 -4.78
N HIS A 324 4.72 23.31 -4.29
CA HIS A 324 3.98 24.30 -5.07
C HIS A 324 4.53 25.70 -4.80
N ARG A 325 4.68 26.48 -5.86
CA ARG A 325 5.02 27.90 -5.83
C ARG A 325 3.85 28.68 -6.39
N LYS A 326 3.38 29.70 -5.67
CA LYS A 326 2.24 30.53 -6.12
C LYS A 326 2.66 31.69 -7.01
N THR A 327 3.75 32.38 -6.64
CA THR A 327 4.23 33.62 -7.30
C THR A 327 5.75 33.62 -7.44
N PRO A 328 6.34 34.25 -8.47
CA PRO A 328 5.71 35.07 -9.51
C PRO A 328 5.07 34.26 -10.66
N GLN A 329 5.48 33.00 -10.84
CA GLN A 329 4.85 32.07 -11.77
C GLN A 329 4.43 30.81 -11.01
N PRO A 330 3.19 30.33 -11.18
CA PRO A 330 2.73 29.15 -10.49
C PRO A 330 3.43 27.91 -11.05
N GLN A 331 4.10 27.18 -10.17
CA GLN A 331 4.88 26.00 -10.54
C GLN A 331 4.66 24.89 -9.52
N ALA A 332 4.49 23.66 -10.00
CA ALA A 332 4.54 22.46 -9.19
C ALA A 332 5.88 21.78 -9.42
N SER A 333 6.63 21.49 -8.37
CA SER A 333 7.93 20.81 -8.49
C SER A 333 7.89 19.47 -7.76
N LEU A 334 8.52 18.47 -8.36
CA LEU A 334 8.65 17.11 -7.82
C LEU A 334 10.13 16.83 -7.57
N TYR A 335 10.44 16.47 -6.33
CA TYR A 335 11.79 16.13 -5.88
C TYR A 335 11.83 14.69 -5.40
N LEU A 336 12.91 13.97 -5.72
CA LEU A 336 13.23 12.69 -5.08
C LEU A 336 14.41 12.91 -4.13
N VAL A 337 14.18 12.77 -2.84
CA VAL A 337 15.15 13.05 -1.77
C VAL A 337 15.51 11.76 -1.06
N ASP A 338 16.79 11.49 -0.87
CA ASP A 338 17.23 10.42 0.02
C ASP A 338 17.17 10.90 1.47
N THR A 339 16.34 10.25 2.31
CA THR A 339 16.08 10.71 3.68
C THR A 339 17.22 10.44 4.65
N VAL A 340 18.23 9.66 4.27
CA VAL A 340 19.40 9.39 5.12
C VAL A 340 20.47 10.45 4.91
N LYS A 341 20.81 10.76 3.65
CA LYS A 341 21.90 11.70 3.30
C LYS A 341 21.44 13.09 2.83
N GLY A 342 20.14 13.30 2.60
CA GLY A 342 19.60 14.58 2.14
C GLY A 342 19.91 14.92 0.69
N ALA A 343 20.39 13.96 -0.10
CA ALA A 343 20.71 14.19 -1.49
C ALA A 343 19.43 14.25 -2.33
N VAL A 344 19.28 15.32 -3.12
CA VAL A 344 18.22 15.44 -4.13
C VAL A 344 18.67 14.67 -5.36
N GLN A 345 18.10 13.48 -5.56
CA GLN A 345 18.44 12.56 -6.66
C GLN A 345 17.78 12.97 -7.98
N TYR A 346 16.64 13.66 -7.91
CA TYR A 346 15.90 14.12 -9.08
C TYR A 346 15.08 15.35 -8.71
N ALA A 347 14.95 16.27 -9.66
CA ALA A 347 14.11 17.45 -9.55
C ALA A 347 13.48 17.78 -10.91
N ALA A 348 12.17 18.00 -10.93
CA ALA A 348 11.46 18.47 -12.11
C ALA A 348 10.39 19.49 -11.73
N SER A 349 10.19 20.50 -12.57
CA SER A 349 9.20 21.56 -12.36
C SER A 349 8.22 21.63 -13.52
N TYR A 350 6.95 21.81 -13.19
CA TYR A 350 5.81 21.83 -14.10
C TYR A 350 5.06 23.15 -13.94
N SER A 351 4.70 23.78 -15.06
CA SER A 351 3.88 25.00 -15.02
C SER A 351 2.44 24.64 -14.67
N VAL A 352 1.89 25.28 -13.64
CA VAL A 352 0.51 25.04 -13.16
C VAL A 352 -0.28 26.34 -13.11
N GLY A 353 -1.56 26.24 -12.77
CA GLY A 353 -2.39 27.42 -12.52
C GLY A 353 -2.23 27.94 -11.11
N ALA A 354 -2.37 29.26 -10.93
CA ALA A 354 -2.25 29.91 -9.63
C ALA A 354 -3.24 29.35 -8.59
N ASP A 355 -4.43 28.93 -9.03
CA ASP A 355 -5.53 28.51 -8.16
C ASP A 355 -5.68 26.99 -8.02
N ALA A 356 -4.79 26.19 -8.65
CA ALA A 356 -4.91 24.73 -8.68
C ALA A 356 -4.96 24.11 -7.27
N GLU A 357 -4.11 24.59 -6.37
CA GLU A 357 -4.02 24.10 -4.99
C GLU A 357 -5.22 24.49 -4.11
N SER A 358 -5.86 25.62 -4.42
CA SER A 358 -6.99 26.14 -3.61
C SER A 358 -8.32 25.40 -3.86
N GLN A 359 -8.37 24.55 -4.88
CA GLN A 359 -9.57 23.84 -5.25
C GLN A 359 -9.50 22.38 -4.76
N PRO A 360 -10.54 21.87 -4.07
CA PRO A 360 -10.48 20.59 -3.36
C PRO A 360 -10.19 19.37 -4.25
N ASN A 361 -10.48 19.45 -5.55
CA ASN A 361 -10.31 18.34 -6.50
C ASN A 361 -9.08 18.47 -7.42
N TYR A 362 -8.34 19.58 -7.33
CA TYR A 362 -7.19 19.88 -8.19
C TYR A 362 -5.88 19.94 -7.39
N GLY A 363 -5.92 19.43 -6.16
CA GLY A 363 -4.76 19.22 -5.31
C GLY A 363 -3.74 18.28 -5.96
N HIS A 364 -2.54 18.35 -5.42
CA HIS A 364 -1.43 17.50 -5.81
C HIS A 364 -1.67 16.11 -5.20
N HIS A 365 -1.40 15.04 -5.95
CA HIS A 365 -1.43 13.68 -5.42
C HIS A 365 -0.11 12.99 -5.71
N LEU A 366 0.42 12.24 -4.75
CA LEU A 366 1.70 11.58 -4.88
C LEU A 366 1.62 10.18 -4.30
N VAL A 367 1.98 9.17 -5.10
CA VAL A 367 2.09 7.79 -4.65
C VAL A 367 3.40 7.20 -5.17
N GLN A 368 4.08 6.46 -4.30
CA GLN A 368 5.33 5.78 -4.64
C GLN A 368 5.25 4.30 -4.27
N TRP A 369 5.83 3.47 -5.12
CA TRP A 369 5.89 2.04 -4.91
C TRP A 369 7.07 1.41 -5.65
N GLU A 370 7.77 0.48 -5.01
CA GLU A 370 9.03 -0.08 -5.53
C GLU A 370 10.00 1.03 -5.98
N ASN A 371 10.21 1.15 -7.30
CA ASN A 371 11.03 2.13 -7.97
C ASN A 371 10.22 3.11 -8.83
N VAL A 372 8.90 3.20 -8.61
CA VAL A 372 7.99 4.06 -9.38
C VAL A 372 7.42 5.16 -8.49
N VAL A 373 7.34 6.37 -9.04
CA VAL A 373 6.66 7.51 -8.44
C VAL A 373 5.62 8.03 -9.43
N LEU A 374 4.38 8.17 -8.97
CA LEU A 374 3.31 8.80 -9.72
C LEU A 374 2.94 10.11 -9.04
N PHE A 375 3.03 11.19 -9.79
CA PHE A 375 2.67 12.53 -9.36
C PHE A 375 1.51 13.05 -10.22
N SER A 376 0.47 13.55 -9.59
CA SER A 376 -0.65 14.17 -10.27
C SER A 376 -0.80 15.63 -9.89
N TYR A 377 -1.04 16.47 -10.88
CA TYR A 377 -1.32 17.89 -10.71
C TYR A 377 -2.28 18.39 -11.78
N TRP A 378 -2.90 19.54 -11.52
CA TRP A 378 -3.75 20.21 -12.51
C TRP A 378 -2.95 21.18 -13.37
N ASN A 379 -2.92 20.94 -14.68
CA ASN A 379 -2.35 21.87 -15.66
C ASN A 379 -3.40 22.89 -16.10
N SER A 380 -3.13 24.18 -15.88
CA SER A 380 -4.03 25.28 -16.27
C SER A 380 -3.93 25.71 -17.73
N GLY A 381 -3.11 25.04 -18.54
CA GLY A 381 -2.76 25.47 -19.88
C GLY A 381 -1.74 26.61 -19.86
N GLY A 382 -1.04 26.79 -20.99
CA GLY A 382 0.09 27.71 -21.10
C GLY A 382 -0.30 29.16 -20.79
N PHE A 383 0.56 29.86 -20.03
CA PHE A 383 0.50 31.32 -19.91
C PHE A 383 0.71 31.94 -21.30
N GLU A 384 -0.15 32.88 -21.70
CA GLU A 384 0.25 33.82 -22.76
C GLU A 384 1.50 34.53 -22.26
N LYS A 385 2.66 34.26 -22.88
CA LYS A 385 3.80 35.19 -22.77
C LYS A 385 3.29 36.55 -23.20
N ARG A 386 3.06 37.47 -22.26
CA ARG A 386 2.90 38.89 -22.61
C ARG A 386 4.23 39.32 -23.21
N ASP A 387 4.17 40.02 -24.34
CA ASP A 387 5.36 40.47 -25.08
C ASP A 387 6.25 41.47 -24.28
N ASP A 388 5.90 41.79 -23.03
CA ASP A 388 6.49 42.86 -22.21
C ASP A 388 7.78 42.45 -21.44
N ASP A 389 8.08 41.15 -21.30
CA ASP A 389 9.27 40.67 -20.57
C ASP A 389 10.53 40.57 -21.46
N ARG A 390 10.54 41.20 -22.63
CA ARG A 390 11.79 41.38 -23.41
C ARG A 390 12.47 42.66 -22.97
N VAL A 391 13.46 42.55 -22.09
CA VAL A 391 14.49 43.58 -21.98
C VAL A 391 15.25 43.58 -23.31
N GLU A 392 15.03 44.58 -24.15
CA GLU A 392 15.85 44.80 -25.33
C GLU A 392 17.28 45.13 -24.87
N PRO A 393 18.32 44.44 -25.38
CA PRO A 393 19.69 44.87 -25.14
C PRO A 393 19.88 46.28 -25.73
N PRO A 394 20.72 47.13 -25.12
CA PRO A 394 20.93 48.49 -25.61
C PRO A 394 21.41 48.45 -27.06
N PRO A 395 20.95 49.38 -27.91
CA PRO A 395 21.25 49.34 -29.34
C PRO A 395 22.74 49.62 -29.55
N ILE A 396 23.41 48.72 -30.26
CA ILE A 396 24.70 49.00 -30.88
C ILE A 396 24.37 49.54 -32.28
N GLU A 397 24.69 50.80 -32.54
CA GLU A 397 24.58 51.38 -33.88
C GLU A 397 25.68 50.81 -34.79
N PRO A 398 25.34 50.23 -35.95
CA PRO A 398 26.27 50.16 -37.07
C PRO A 398 25.96 51.28 -38.06
N ALA A 399 27.03 51.75 -38.70
CA ALA A 399 26.98 52.69 -39.80
C ALA A 399 26.11 52.19 -40.97
N GLN A 400 25.56 53.17 -41.67
CA GLN A 400 24.64 53.11 -42.80
C GLN A 400 24.97 52.03 -43.85
N GLU A 401 23.95 51.30 -44.32
CA GLU A 401 23.63 51.19 -45.76
C GLU A 401 22.39 50.33 -46.05
N GLY A 402 21.65 50.73 -47.10
CA GLY A 402 20.97 49.84 -48.05
C GLY A 402 19.73 49.06 -47.58
N GLY A 403 18.54 49.62 -47.82
CA GLY A 403 17.27 48.98 -47.48
C GLY A 403 16.87 47.80 -48.37
N GLU A 404 16.38 46.73 -47.73
CA GLU A 404 15.48 45.73 -48.35
C GLU A 404 14.44 45.27 -47.31
N LYS A 405 13.16 45.60 -47.54
CA LYS A 405 12.05 45.29 -46.62
C LYS A 405 11.61 43.82 -46.73
N LYS A 406 12.28 42.91 -46.02
CA LYS A 406 11.71 41.56 -45.74
C LYS A 406 10.70 41.64 -44.59
N ARG A 407 9.41 41.47 -44.92
CA ARG A 407 8.32 41.25 -43.95
C ARG A 407 8.61 39.99 -43.10
N LYS A 408 9.20 40.16 -41.91
CA LYS A 408 9.22 39.12 -40.87
C LYS A 408 7.80 38.92 -40.32
N ARG A 409 7.09 37.89 -40.79
CA ARG A 409 5.89 37.38 -40.11
C ARG A 409 6.34 36.88 -38.72
N ARG A 410 6.08 37.67 -37.67
CA ARG A 410 6.13 37.22 -36.26
C ARG A 410 5.06 36.12 -36.09
N ARG A 411 5.46 34.85 -36.22
CA ARG A 411 4.61 33.74 -35.78
C ARG A 411 4.53 33.78 -34.26
N ARG A 412 3.41 34.27 -33.73
CA ARG A 412 2.99 34.03 -32.33
C ARG A 412 2.92 32.52 -32.14
N ARG A 413 3.90 31.90 -31.46
CA ARG A 413 3.74 30.53 -30.95
C ARG A 413 2.83 30.64 -29.72
N ARG A 414 1.54 30.41 -29.93
CA ARG A 414 0.59 30.15 -28.85
C ARG A 414 0.98 28.80 -28.26
N ASP A 415 1.42 28.75 -27.01
CA ASP A 415 1.52 27.49 -26.27
C ASP A 415 0.10 27.00 -25.98
N THR A 416 -0.46 26.18 -26.87
CA THR A 416 -1.82 25.64 -26.76
C THR A 416 -1.83 24.38 -25.88
N ARG A 417 -1.27 24.44 -24.67
CA ARG A 417 -1.48 23.34 -23.71
C ARG A 417 -2.92 23.40 -23.21
N ALA A 418 -3.64 22.30 -23.35
CA ALA A 418 -5.03 22.18 -22.88
C ALA A 418 -5.06 22.10 -21.35
N LYS A 419 -6.14 22.62 -20.75
CA LYS A 419 -6.42 22.46 -19.32
C LYS A 419 -6.78 21.02 -19.05
N ALA A 420 -6.04 20.34 -18.19
CA ALA A 420 -6.34 18.96 -17.84
C ALA A 420 -5.60 18.52 -16.56
N GLN A 421 -6.08 17.43 -15.96
CA GLN A 421 -5.31 16.74 -14.93
C GLN A 421 -4.18 15.99 -15.62
N GLU A 422 -2.94 16.19 -15.17
CA GLU A 422 -1.77 15.50 -15.69
C GLU A 422 -1.26 14.48 -14.66
N LEU A 423 -0.78 13.35 -15.15
CA LEU A 423 -0.09 12.31 -14.39
C LEU A 423 1.34 12.24 -14.92
N VAL A 424 2.31 12.50 -14.07
CA VAL A 424 3.72 12.25 -14.35
C VAL A 424 4.11 10.97 -13.66
N VAL A 425 4.64 10.02 -14.44
CA VAL A 425 5.14 8.75 -13.92
C VAL A 425 6.64 8.71 -14.11
N LEU A 426 7.35 8.43 -13.04
CA LEU A 426 8.79 8.23 -12.98
C LEU A 426 9.06 6.77 -12.66
N GLU A 427 9.97 6.14 -13.40
CA GLU A 427 10.55 4.84 -13.05
C GLU A 427 12.06 5.03 -12.88
N VAL A 428 12.57 4.64 -11.71
CA VAL A 428 13.93 4.92 -11.25
C VAL A 428 14.78 3.65 -11.39
N PHE A 429 15.94 3.77 -12.03
CA PHE A 429 16.87 2.69 -12.33
C PHE A 429 18.26 3.02 -11.78
N GLU A 430 19.06 1.99 -11.48
CA GLU A 430 20.43 2.18 -10.98
C GLU A 430 21.32 2.86 -12.03
N SER A 431 21.07 2.63 -13.32
CA SER A 431 21.81 3.24 -14.42
C SER A 431 20.94 3.34 -15.67
N GLU A 432 21.30 4.27 -16.56
CA GLU A 432 20.77 4.33 -17.93
C GLU A 432 21.26 3.14 -18.76
N PHE A 433 22.46 2.65 -18.45
CA PHE A 433 23.07 1.54 -19.15
C PHE A 433 22.49 0.21 -18.68
N VAL A 434 22.19 -0.59 -19.67
CA VAL A 434 21.72 -1.97 -19.55
C VAL A 434 22.82 -2.88 -18.98
N ASP A 435 22.42 -3.92 -18.24
CA ASP A 435 23.28 -4.94 -17.61
C ASP A 435 24.33 -4.37 -16.64
N LYS A 436 24.14 -3.12 -16.21
CA LYS A 436 25.02 -2.45 -15.25
C LYS A 436 24.33 -2.35 -13.89
N ARG A 437 24.85 -3.10 -12.93
CA ARG A 437 24.41 -3.10 -11.53
C ARG A 437 25.45 -2.43 -10.63
N ILE A 438 25.00 -1.73 -9.60
CA ILE A 438 25.86 -1.29 -8.50
C ILE A 438 26.23 -2.54 -7.68
N GLU A 439 27.51 -2.86 -7.59
CA GLU A 439 28.00 -4.03 -6.87
C GLU A 439 27.91 -3.83 -5.35
N SER A 440 26.77 -4.20 -4.76
CA SER A 440 26.64 -4.30 -3.31
C SER A 440 25.74 -5.48 -2.89
N ARG A 441 26.08 -6.11 -1.76
CA ARG A 441 25.24 -7.14 -1.14
C ARG A 441 24.11 -6.53 -0.32
N ASN A 442 24.40 -5.40 0.33
CA ASN A 442 23.49 -4.67 1.18
C ASN A 442 23.28 -3.27 0.59
N PHE A 443 22.06 -2.76 0.70
CA PHE A 443 21.76 -1.39 0.30
C PHE A 443 22.25 -0.42 1.39
N SER A 444 23.03 0.59 0.99
CA SER A 444 23.40 1.72 1.84
C SER A 444 23.16 3.02 1.11
N SER A 445 22.41 3.96 1.71
CA SER A 445 22.17 5.29 1.12
C SER A 445 23.47 6.06 0.86
N PHE A 446 24.52 5.83 1.65
CA PHE A 446 25.79 6.54 1.53
C PHE A 446 26.67 6.08 0.37
N GLU A 447 26.51 4.83 -0.09
CA GLU A 447 27.36 4.23 -1.13
C GLU A 447 26.78 4.35 -2.53
N ASN A 448 25.47 4.63 -2.64
CA ASN A 448 24.79 4.66 -3.92
C ASN A 448 24.96 5.99 -4.67
N GLY A 449 25.27 5.87 -5.96
CA GLY A 449 25.35 6.98 -6.91
C GLY A 449 23.98 7.54 -7.32
N GLU A 450 24.01 8.50 -8.25
CA GLU A 450 22.81 9.12 -8.83
C GLU A 450 22.07 8.13 -9.73
N PRO A 451 20.75 7.94 -9.54
CA PRO A 451 19.97 7.02 -10.35
C PRO A 451 19.63 7.60 -11.72
N TYR A 452 19.32 6.72 -12.67
CA TYR A 452 18.67 7.11 -13.92
C TYR A 452 17.15 7.14 -13.74
N VAL A 453 16.50 8.19 -14.26
CA VAL A 453 15.06 8.40 -14.10
C VAL A 453 14.39 8.47 -15.47
N ALA A 454 13.58 7.46 -15.79
CA ALA A 454 12.70 7.50 -16.95
C ALA A 454 11.38 8.19 -16.56
N ALA A 455 11.03 9.26 -17.25
CA ALA A 455 9.84 10.07 -16.93
C ALA A 455 8.91 10.17 -18.14
N GLN A 456 7.60 10.07 -17.91
CA GLN A 456 6.60 10.34 -18.95
C GLN A 456 5.35 10.96 -18.35
N ALA A 457 4.76 11.92 -19.07
CA ALA A 457 3.52 12.57 -18.69
C ALA A 457 2.32 12.01 -19.47
N TYR A 458 1.18 11.95 -18.80
CA TYR A 458 -0.11 11.53 -19.31
C TYR A 458 -1.19 12.54 -18.92
N VAL A 459 -2.26 12.58 -19.69
CA VAL A 459 -3.47 13.36 -19.43
C VAL A 459 -4.53 12.42 -18.87
N PHE A 460 -5.08 12.77 -17.71
CA PHE A 460 -6.19 12.06 -17.09
C PHE A 460 -7.49 12.86 -17.29
N PRO A 461 -8.59 12.20 -17.70
CA PRO A 461 -9.78 12.91 -18.19
C PRO A 461 -10.68 13.49 -17.07
N SER A 462 -10.37 13.24 -15.80
CA SER A 462 -11.14 13.71 -14.64
C SER A 462 -10.22 14.33 -13.60
N ALA A 463 -10.79 15.11 -12.68
CA ALA A 463 -10.12 15.44 -11.43
C ALA A 463 -9.98 14.20 -10.54
N ILE A 464 -9.04 14.23 -9.60
CA ILE A 464 -8.69 13.12 -8.71
C ILE A 464 -8.88 13.58 -7.26
N SER A 465 -9.62 12.79 -6.46
CA SER A 465 -9.81 13.05 -5.03
C SER A 465 -8.80 12.29 -4.18
N SER A 466 -8.43 11.08 -4.59
CA SER A 466 -7.51 10.22 -3.85
C SER A 466 -6.81 9.22 -4.77
N VAL A 467 -5.65 8.73 -4.33
CA VAL A 467 -4.86 7.74 -5.06
C VAL A 467 -4.40 6.65 -4.10
N GLY A 468 -4.49 5.39 -4.54
CA GLY A 468 -3.93 4.23 -3.85
C GLY A 468 -3.31 3.25 -4.82
N VAL A 469 -2.52 2.30 -4.32
CA VAL A 469 -1.90 1.25 -5.13
C VAL A 469 -2.19 -0.11 -4.52
N THR A 470 -2.51 -1.09 -5.37
CA THR A 470 -2.73 -2.47 -4.94
C THR A 470 -1.45 -3.13 -4.44
N GLN A 471 -1.52 -3.84 -3.32
CA GLN A 471 -0.44 -4.64 -2.76
C GLN A 471 -0.78 -6.14 -2.80
N THR A 472 0.21 -6.98 -3.11
CA THR A 472 0.09 -8.45 -3.11
C THR A 472 1.23 -9.09 -2.33
N HIS A 473 1.07 -10.36 -2.00
CA HIS A 473 1.88 -11.05 -1.00
C HIS A 473 3.39 -11.07 -1.33
N ALA A 474 3.74 -11.28 -2.59
CA ALA A 474 5.12 -11.32 -3.09
C ALA A 474 5.44 -10.18 -4.07
N GLY A 475 4.45 -9.41 -4.53
CA GLY A 475 4.65 -8.32 -5.49
C GLY A 475 5.00 -8.82 -6.90
N ILE A 476 4.52 -10.01 -7.28
CA ILE A 476 4.69 -10.63 -8.60
C ILE A 476 3.62 -10.13 -9.56
N THR A 477 2.36 -10.01 -9.11
CA THR A 477 1.29 -9.51 -9.97
C THR A 477 1.55 -8.07 -10.40
N THR A 478 1.00 -7.67 -11.55
CA THR A 478 1.12 -6.28 -11.99
C THR A 478 0.37 -5.38 -11.02
N ARG A 479 0.90 -4.19 -10.74
CA ARG A 479 0.20 -3.27 -9.84
C ARG A 479 -0.85 -2.47 -10.59
N GLU A 480 -1.93 -2.16 -9.89
CA GLU A 480 -2.99 -1.26 -10.32
C GLU A 480 -2.98 -0.02 -9.44
N VAL A 481 -3.01 1.16 -10.08
CA VAL A 481 -3.19 2.44 -9.40
C VAL A 481 -4.69 2.74 -9.38
N LEU A 482 -5.24 2.96 -8.20
CA LEU A 482 -6.65 3.24 -7.97
C LEU A 482 -6.82 4.74 -7.78
N PHE A 483 -7.71 5.34 -8.56
CA PHE A 483 -8.05 6.75 -8.48
C PHE A 483 -9.48 6.91 -7.96
N GLY A 484 -9.62 7.56 -6.81
CA GLY A 484 -10.91 8.10 -6.36
C GLY A 484 -11.24 9.34 -7.17
N LEU A 485 -12.46 9.39 -7.73
CA LEU A 485 -12.95 10.50 -8.52
C LEU A 485 -14.02 11.29 -7.76
N PRO A 486 -14.14 12.62 -7.97
CA PRO A 486 -15.22 13.42 -7.39
C PRO A 486 -16.63 12.98 -7.80
N SER A 487 -16.76 12.19 -8.87
CA SER A 487 -18.03 11.55 -9.27
C SER A 487 -18.50 10.46 -8.30
N GLY A 488 -17.64 10.06 -7.36
CA GLY A 488 -17.83 8.94 -6.45
C GLY A 488 -17.48 7.59 -7.08
N GLN A 489 -16.74 7.57 -8.19
CA GLN A 489 -16.22 6.34 -8.80
C GLN A 489 -14.77 6.09 -8.37
N ILE A 490 -14.42 4.82 -8.20
CA ILE A 490 -13.04 4.39 -7.98
C ILE A 490 -12.60 3.67 -9.25
N VAL A 491 -11.60 4.19 -9.95
CA VAL A 491 -11.12 3.63 -11.23
C VAL A 491 -9.73 3.06 -11.07
N GLY A 492 -9.54 1.81 -11.49
CA GLY A 492 -8.23 1.18 -11.56
C GLY A 492 -7.54 1.39 -12.90
N VAL A 493 -6.25 1.75 -12.87
CA VAL A 493 -5.39 1.84 -14.05
C VAL A 493 -4.19 0.93 -13.84
N ASN A 494 -4.04 -0.06 -14.72
CA ASN A 494 -2.92 -0.99 -14.66
C ASN A 494 -1.58 -0.26 -14.94
N LYS A 495 -0.51 -0.60 -14.20
CA LYS A 495 0.84 -0.04 -14.39
C LYS A 495 1.31 -0.06 -15.84
N LYS A 496 0.93 -1.05 -16.66
CA LYS A 496 1.29 -1.13 -18.09
C LYS A 496 0.82 0.07 -18.91
N GLN A 497 -0.29 0.71 -18.52
CA GLN A 497 -0.77 1.94 -19.17
C GLN A 497 0.02 3.17 -18.70
N LEU A 498 0.65 3.10 -17.53
CA LEU A 498 1.38 4.17 -16.87
C LEU A 498 2.91 3.99 -16.99
N ASP A 499 3.38 3.18 -17.93
CA ASP A 499 4.81 2.89 -18.10
C ASP A 499 5.53 4.04 -18.82
N PRO A 500 6.58 4.67 -18.25
CA PRO A 500 7.24 5.79 -18.88
C PRO A 500 8.03 5.43 -20.15
N ARG A 501 8.30 4.14 -20.38
CA ARG A 501 9.08 3.66 -21.54
C ARG A 501 8.20 3.32 -22.75
N ARG A 502 6.91 3.65 -22.72
CA ARG A 502 6.00 3.45 -23.86
C ARG A 502 6.53 4.20 -25.10
N PRO A 503 6.79 3.52 -26.24
CA PRO A 503 7.45 4.14 -27.38
C PRO A 503 6.55 5.19 -28.05
N ILE A 504 7.16 6.30 -28.48
CA ILE A 504 6.48 7.34 -29.26
C ILE A 504 6.48 6.89 -30.72
N GLY A 505 5.30 6.52 -31.24
CA GLY A 505 5.13 6.03 -32.61
C GLY A 505 4.99 4.51 -32.67
N ASN A 506 5.50 3.91 -33.75
CA ASN A 506 5.40 2.46 -33.95
C ASN A 506 6.39 1.73 -33.04
N PRO A 507 5.94 0.73 -32.24
CA PRO A 507 6.82 -0.06 -31.39
C PRO A 507 7.89 -0.81 -32.21
N SER A 508 9.12 -0.82 -31.71
CA SER A 508 10.23 -1.64 -32.23
C SER A 508 9.99 -3.14 -32.00
N ALA A 509 10.88 -3.99 -32.51
CA ALA A 509 10.81 -5.44 -32.25
C ALA A 509 10.97 -5.73 -30.75
N ASP A 510 11.95 -5.09 -30.11
CA ASP A 510 12.24 -5.24 -28.68
C ASP A 510 11.08 -4.72 -27.82
N ASP A 511 10.45 -3.61 -28.20
CA ASP A 511 9.26 -3.07 -27.50
C ASP A 511 8.09 -4.06 -27.55
N LYS A 512 7.90 -4.74 -28.70
CA LYS A 512 6.84 -5.73 -28.88
C LYS A 512 7.12 -7.01 -28.09
N GLU A 513 8.38 -7.43 -28.03
CA GLU A 513 8.80 -8.59 -27.24
C GLU A 513 8.59 -8.33 -25.74
N GLU A 514 8.82 -7.10 -25.27
CA GLU A 514 8.51 -6.69 -23.89
C GLU A 514 6.99 -6.49 -23.65
N GLY A 515 6.20 -6.34 -24.71
CA GLY A 515 4.76 -6.09 -24.63
C GLY A 515 4.41 -4.64 -24.27
N LEU A 516 5.27 -3.68 -24.63
CA LEU A 516 5.03 -2.26 -24.42
C LEU A 516 3.91 -1.74 -25.33
N LEU A 517 3.01 -0.96 -24.73
CA LEU A 517 1.94 -0.28 -25.45
C LEU A 517 2.50 1.00 -26.10
N PRO A 518 2.14 1.34 -27.36
CA PRO A 518 2.53 2.62 -27.94
C PRO A 518 2.04 3.77 -27.06
N TYR A 519 2.82 4.83 -26.95
CA TYR A 519 2.47 5.98 -26.13
C TYR A 519 1.19 6.64 -26.63
N ASN A 520 0.23 6.79 -25.73
CA ASN A 520 -0.95 7.61 -25.91
C ASN A 520 -1.02 8.56 -24.71
N PRO A 521 -0.96 9.89 -24.91
CA PRO A 521 -1.01 10.84 -23.81
C PRO A 521 -2.30 10.73 -23.01
N LEU A 522 -3.44 10.45 -23.64
CA LEU A 522 -4.72 10.34 -22.93
C LEU A 522 -4.88 8.94 -22.32
N ILE A 523 -5.06 8.87 -21.01
CA ILE A 523 -5.49 7.63 -20.33
C ILE A 523 -6.97 7.42 -20.58
N ALA A 524 -7.29 6.34 -21.29
CA ALA A 524 -8.67 5.97 -21.59
C ALA A 524 -9.31 5.28 -20.39
N LEU A 525 -10.35 5.88 -19.80
CA LEU A 525 -11.12 5.24 -18.74
C LEU A 525 -12.11 4.24 -19.35
N ASN A 526 -11.97 2.98 -18.98
CA ASN A 526 -12.91 1.94 -19.34
C ASN A 526 -13.93 1.75 -18.20
N PRO A 527 -15.24 1.77 -18.47
CA PRO A 527 -16.26 1.49 -17.45
C PRO A 527 -16.08 0.15 -16.74
N LYS A 528 -15.42 -0.83 -17.37
CA LYS A 528 -15.10 -2.14 -16.76
C LYS A 528 -14.01 -2.06 -15.68
N ASP A 529 -13.21 -1.00 -15.68
CA ASP A 529 -12.12 -0.80 -14.72
C ASP A 529 -12.60 -0.03 -13.47
N VAL A 530 -13.87 0.39 -13.44
CA VAL A 530 -14.52 1.01 -12.28
C VAL A 530 -14.75 -0.06 -11.20
N ALA A 531 -14.06 0.08 -10.07
CA ALA A 531 -14.06 -0.90 -8.99
C ALA A 531 -15.38 -0.98 -8.22
N ASN A 532 -16.11 0.14 -8.10
CA ASN A 532 -17.38 0.24 -7.40
C ASN A 532 -18.62 0.15 -8.31
N TYR A 533 -18.44 -0.28 -9.56
CA TYR A 533 -19.51 -0.55 -10.51
C TYR A 533 -20.50 0.64 -10.66
N TYR A 534 -21.73 0.48 -10.19
CA TYR A 534 -22.80 1.48 -10.21
C TYR A 534 -22.95 2.23 -8.87
N LEU A 535 -22.27 1.77 -7.81
CA LEU A 535 -22.32 2.40 -6.50
C LEU A 535 -21.53 3.70 -6.55
N LYS A 536 -22.15 4.79 -6.12
CA LYS A 536 -21.46 6.06 -5.91
C LYS A 536 -20.98 6.10 -4.48
N VAL A 537 -19.67 6.25 -4.31
CA VAL A 537 -18.99 6.28 -3.03
C VAL A 537 -18.35 7.66 -2.91
N LEU A 538 -18.98 8.55 -2.14
CA LEU A 538 -18.61 9.95 -2.08
C LEU A 538 -17.51 10.21 -1.05
N GLY A 539 -16.73 11.25 -1.28
CA GLY A 539 -15.76 11.75 -0.31
C GLY A 539 -14.67 10.75 0.07
N ILE A 540 -14.19 9.94 -0.87
CA ILE A 540 -13.05 9.04 -0.62
C ILE A 540 -11.75 9.84 -0.63
N GLU A 541 -11.15 9.96 0.55
CA GLU A 541 -9.90 10.70 0.81
C GLU A 541 -8.68 9.78 0.77
N HIS A 542 -8.85 8.52 1.18
CA HIS A 542 -7.77 7.55 1.27
C HIS A 542 -8.16 6.20 0.67
N ILE A 543 -7.20 5.54 0.03
CA ILE A 543 -7.35 4.18 -0.51
C ILE A 543 -6.18 3.35 0.00
N VAL A 544 -6.47 2.37 0.84
CA VAL A 544 -5.49 1.40 1.37
C VAL A 544 -5.74 0.03 0.79
N SER A 545 -4.69 -0.77 0.68
CA SER A 545 -4.82 -2.15 0.24
C SER A 545 -3.99 -3.11 1.10
N SER A 546 -4.43 -4.36 1.15
CA SER A 546 -3.78 -5.44 1.89
C SER A 546 -3.69 -6.68 1.00
N PRO A 547 -2.56 -7.42 1.03
CA PRO A 547 -2.40 -8.63 0.24
C PRO A 547 -3.30 -9.76 0.75
N ALA A 548 -3.92 -10.53 -0.16
CA ALA A 548 -4.43 -11.85 0.15
C ALA A 548 -3.30 -12.90 0.15
N PHE A 549 -3.56 -14.15 0.54
CA PHE A 549 -2.57 -15.23 0.37
C PHE A 549 -2.41 -15.64 -1.09
N LEU A 550 -3.45 -15.40 -1.89
CA LEU A 550 -3.38 -15.50 -3.35
C LEU A 550 -2.66 -14.28 -3.91
N GLU A 551 -1.58 -14.53 -4.66
CA GLU A 551 -0.76 -13.50 -5.28
C GLU A 551 -1.52 -12.69 -6.33
N SER A 552 -2.57 -13.27 -6.93
CA SER A 552 -3.40 -12.58 -7.91
C SER A 552 -4.37 -11.56 -7.30
N THR A 553 -4.56 -11.56 -5.97
CA THR A 553 -5.65 -10.84 -5.31
C THR A 553 -5.15 -9.82 -4.29
N SER A 554 -5.70 -8.60 -4.37
CA SER A 554 -5.49 -7.52 -3.41
C SER A 554 -6.83 -7.11 -2.80
N LEU A 555 -6.87 -6.93 -1.48
CA LEU A 555 -8.01 -6.39 -0.76
C LEU A 555 -7.89 -4.87 -0.72
N VAL A 556 -8.93 -4.13 -1.06
CA VAL A 556 -8.91 -2.67 -1.20
C VAL A 556 -10.01 -2.08 -0.34
N LEU A 557 -9.65 -1.06 0.45
CA LEU A 557 -10.59 -0.25 1.23
C LEU A 557 -10.38 1.22 0.86
N GLY A 558 -11.41 1.84 0.29
CA GLY A 558 -11.53 3.29 0.20
C GLY A 558 -12.30 3.81 1.41
N TYR A 559 -11.79 4.86 2.04
CA TYR A 559 -12.44 5.50 3.19
C TYR A 559 -12.33 7.03 3.15
N GLY A 560 -13.22 7.68 3.88
CA GLY A 560 -13.39 9.13 3.98
C GLY A 560 -14.81 9.39 4.51
N LEU A 561 -15.67 10.03 3.71
CA LEU A 561 -17.10 10.16 4.03
C LEU A 561 -17.82 8.82 3.96
N ASP A 562 -17.69 8.11 2.83
CA ASP A 562 -18.21 6.76 2.65
C ASP A 562 -17.08 5.72 2.80
N LEU A 563 -17.46 4.48 3.12
CA LEU A 563 -16.55 3.33 3.14
C LEU A 563 -16.89 2.38 2.02
N PHE A 564 -15.88 1.92 1.29
CA PHE A 564 -16.04 0.96 0.21
C PHE A 564 -14.93 -0.07 0.22
N TYR A 565 -15.32 -1.35 0.32
CA TYR A 565 -14.41 -2.49 0.25
C TYR A 565 -14.64 -3.27 -1.03
N THR A 566 -13.55 -3.71 -1.67
CA THR A 566 -13.59 -4.65 -2.79
C THR A 566 -12.30 -5.46 -2.89
N ARG A 567 -12.38 -6.56 -3.63
CA ARG A 567 -11.20 -7.31 -4.10
C ARG A 567 -10.80 -6.84 -5.48
N ARG A 568 -9.51 -6.78 -5.76
CA ARG A 568 -8.95 -6.44 -7.08
C ARG A 568 -7.98 -7.53 -7.55
N ASN A 569 -8.05 -7.82 -8.85
CA ASN A 569 -7.19 -8.81 -9.50
C ASN A 569 -6.49 -8.18 -10.72
N PRO A 570 -5.41 -7.40 -10.52
CA PRO A 570 -4.79 -6.61 -11.58
C PRO A 570 -4.32 -7.41 -12.80
N SER A 571 -3.87 -8.65 -12.60
CA SER A 571 -3.44 -9.58 -13.66
C SER A 571 -4.44 -10.72 -13.92
N LYS A 572 -5.70 -10.56 -13.49
CA LYS A 572 -6.69 -11.66 -13.37
C LYS A 572 -6.24 -12.75 -12.39
N THR A 573 -7.14 -13.69 -12.09
CA THR A 573 -6.89 -14.82 -11.19
C THR A 573 -6.11 -15.91 -11.92
N PHE A 574 -4.80 -16.00 -11.66
CA PHE A 574 -3.92 -17.02 -12.25
C PHE A 574 -3.57 -18.17 -11.29
N ASP A 575 -3.87 -18.02 -10.01
CA ASP A 575 -3.60 -18.96 -8.91
C ASP A 575 -4.89 -19.65 -8.41
N VAL A 576 -6.03 -19.38 -9.04
CA VAL A 576 -7.32 -20.02 -8.76
C VAL A 576 -7.93 -20.52 -10.06
N LEU A 577 -8.54 -21.69 -10.00
CA LEU A 577 -9.29 -22.25 -11.12
C LEU A 577 -10.50 -21.35 -11.44
N SER A 578 -10.81 -21.16 -12.72
CA SER A 578 -11.94 -20.32 -13.10
C SER A 578 -13.26 -20.85 -12.52
N GLU A 579 -14.15 -19.94 -12.12
CA GLU A 579 -15.50 -20.31 -11.66
C GLU A 579 -16.28 -21.06 -12.75
N ASP A 580 -16.07 -20.69 -14.02
CA ASP A 580 -16.65 -21.34 -15.20
C ASP A 580 -15.99 -22.68 -15.59
N PHE A 581 -15.09 -23.22 -14.76
CA PHE A 581 -14.41 -24.47 -15.09
C PHE A 581 -15.39 -25.65 -15.13
N ASN A 582 -15.49 -26.30 -16.29
CA ASN A 582 -16.43 -27.39 -16.51
C ASN A 582 -15.96 -28.72 -15.86
N ARG A 583 -16.21 -28.82 -14.54
CA ARG A 583 -15.90 -30.01 -13.73
C ARG A 583 -16.61 -31.27 -14.24
N VAL A 584 -17.82 -31.12 -14.78
CA VAL A 584 -18.63 -32.24 -15.29
C VAL A 584 -17.99 -32.85 -16.53
N ALA A 585 -17.55 -32.03 -17.48
CA ALA A 585 -16.83 -32.51 -18.66
C ALA A 585 -15.53 -33.22 -18.29
N LEU A 586 -14.75 -32.66 -17.33
CA LEU A 586 -13.54 -33.32 -16.83
C LEU A 586 -13.85 -34.71 -16.26
N LEU A 587 -14.80 -34.80 -15.33
CA LEU A 587 -15.17 -36.09 -14.73
C LEU A 587 -15.75 -37.07 -15.76
N GLY A 588 -16.54 -36.58 -16.71
CA GLY A 588 -17.08 -37.38 -17.82
C GLY A 588 -16.00 -37.98 -18.72
N THR A 589 -14.98 -37.18 -19.08
CA THR A 589 -13.84 -37.68 -19.87
C THR A 589 -13.00 -38.70 -19.11
N ILE A 590 -12.76 -38.49 -17.81
CA ILE A 590 -12.07 -39.46 -16.95
C ILE A 590 -12.84 -40.78 -16.92
N ALA A 591 -14.15 -40.74 -16.70
CA ALA A 591 -14.99 -41.93 -16.68
C ALA A 591 -14.99 -42.66 -18.04
N ALA A 592 -15.11 -41.92 -19.15
CA ALA A 592 -15.04 -42.48 -20.49
C ALA A 592 -13.69 -43.16 -20.78
N LEU A 593 -12.58 -42.56 -20.34
CA LEU A 593 -11.25 -43.15 -20.47
C LEU A 593 -11.10 -44.42 -19.61
N VAL A 594 -11.61 -44.43 -18.38
CA VAL A 594 -11.58 -45.62 -17.52
C VAL A 594 -12.37 -46.77 -18.14
N VAL A 595 -13.58 -46.51 -18.64
CA VAL A 595 -14.39 -47.51 -19.35
C VAL A 595 -13.67 -47.97 -20.63
N GLY A 596 -13.12 -47.04 -21.40
CA GLY A 596 -12.34 -47.34 -22.61
C GLY A 596 -11.13 -48.24 -22.33
N ILE A 597 -10.39 -47.99 -21.25
CA ILE A 597 -9.27 -48.82 -20.81
C ILE A 597 -9.76 -50.20 -20.35
N ALA A 598 -10.87 -50.28 -19.60
CA ALA A 598 -11.42 -51.56 -19.15
C ALA A 598 -11.87 -52.44 -20.33
N VAL A 599 -12.58 -51.83 -21.29
CA VAL A 599 -13.02 -52.49 -22.52
C VAL A 599 -11.82 -52.88 -23.38
N GLY A 600 -10.87 -51.97 -23.59
CA GLY A 600 -9.64 -52.24 -24.35
C GLY A 600 -8.83 -53.37 -23.73
N ARG A 601 -8.66 -53.39 -22.40
CA ARG A 601 -7.99 -54.46 -21.67
C ARG A 601 -8.71 -55.80 -21.83
N HIS A 602 -10.04 -55.81 -21.84
CA HIS A 602 -10.81 -57.01 -22.07
C HIS A 602 -10.60 -57.56 -23.49
N ILE A 603 -10.69 -56.70 -24.51
CA ILE A 603 -10.49 -57.06 -25.92
C ILE A 603 -9.07 -57.60 -26.15
N VAL A 604 -8.04 -56.94 -25.62
CA VAL A 604 -6.65 -57.40 -25.76
C VAL A 604 -6.46 -58.76 -25.07
N ARG A 605 -7.00 -58.95 -23.86
CA ARG A 605 -6.88 -60.23 -23.16
C ARG A 605 -7.56 -61.38 -23.89
N ASP A 606 -8.68 -61.11 -24.54
CA ASP A 606 -9.39 -62.12 -25.33
C ASP A 606 -8.62 -62.43 -26.63
N ASN A 607 -8.09 -61.43 -27.33
CA ASN A 607 -7.22 -61.64 -28.49
C ASN A 607 -5.93 -62.39 -28.15
N ASP A 608 -5.28 -62.09 -27.03
CA ASP A 608 -4.08 -62.80 -26.56
C ASP A 608 -4.40 -64.27 -26.25
N ARG A 609 -5.60 -64.55 -25.68
CA ARG A 609 -6.08 -65.92 -25.43
C ARG A 609 -6.33 -66.68 -26.73
N ASP A 610 -6.95 -66.04 -27.72
CA ASP A 610 -7.20 -66.66 -29.02
C ASP A 610 -5.89 -66.93 -29.79
N CYS A 611 -4.89 -66.07 -29.64
CA CYS A 611 -3.55 -66.31 -30.20
C CYS A 611 -2.85 -67.50 -29.51
N PHE A 612 -2.92 -67.58 -28.18
CA PHE A 612 -2.34 -68.68 -27.41
C PHE A 612 -3.02 -70.03 -27.69
N LEU A 613 -4.34 -70.03 -27.91
CA LEU A 613 -5.08 -71.24 -28.28
C LEU A 613 -4.75 -71.70 -29.70
N ARG A 614 -4.48 -70.78 -30.64
CA ARG A 614 -4.01 -71.13 -31.98
C ARG A 614 -2.62 -71.76 -31.97
N ASP A 615 -1.69 -71.19 -31.20
CA ASP A 615 -0.32 -71.73 -31.07
C ASP A 615 -0.27 -73.08 -30.33
N ALA A 616 -1.25 -73.37 -29.45
CA ALA A 616 -1.37 -74.67 -28.77
C ALA A 616 -2.04 -75.78 -29.62
N THR A 617 -2.57 -75.44 -30.80
CA THR A 617 -3.24 -76.38 -31.74
C THR A 617 -2.40 -76.73 -32.98
N ILE A 618 -1.15 -76.30 -33.03
CA ILE A 618 -0.12 -76.71 -33.99
C ILE A 618 0.85 -77.63 -33.26
#